data_AF-A0A941CHI8-F1
#
_entry.id   AF-A0A941CHI8-F1
#
_cell.length_a   1.000
_cell.length_b   1.000
_cell.length_c   1.000
_cell.angle_alpha   90.00
_cell.angle_beta   90.00
_cell.angle_gamma   90.00
#
_symmetry.space_group_name_H-M   'P 1'
#
loop_
_entity.id
_entity.type
_entity.pdbx_description
1 polymer ?
#
loop_
_entity_poly.entity_id
_entity_poly.type
_entity_poly.pdbx_seq_one_letter_code
_entity_poly.pdbx_strand_id
1 'polypeptide(L)'
;MKNMIALILFLILPISSIALLFVNDSNTQRKLILNGLLILNAIIYLLPICYAYFNTPKGGNMWDENGPGAILWLYMILLPLCVIAQVVLLILKIVNKS
;
A
#
# COMPACT_ATOMS: atom_id res chain seq x y z
N MET A 1 -3.95 3.13 -22.33
CA MET A 1 -5.05 3.27 -21.34
C MET A 1 -5.09 2.13 -20.32
N LYS A 2 -5.24 0.85 -20.71
CA LYS A 2 -5.32 -0.28 -19.75
C LYS A 2 -4.15 -0.35 -18.76
N ASN A 3 -2.92 -0.20 -19.25
CA ASN A 3 -1.72 -0.22 -18.40
C ASN A 3 -1.62 0.98 -17.45
N MET A 4 -2.20 2.13 -17.82
CA MET A 4 -2.25 3.31 -16.95
C MET A 4 -3.23 3.13 -15.80
N ILE A 5 -4.38 2.49 -16.04
CA ILE A 5 -5.36 2.21 -14.99
C ILE A 5 -4.75 1.27 -13.95
N ALA A 6 -4.10 0.19 -14.39
CA ALA A 6 -3.41 -0.73 -13.49
C ALA A 6 -2.34 -0.01 -12.66
N LEU A 7 -1.53 0.83 -13.29
CA LEU A 7 -0.51 1.63 -12.60
C LEU A 7 -1.13 2.53 -11.52
N ILE A 8 -2.22 3.23 -11.84
CA ILE A 8 -2.92 4.10 -10.88
C ILE A 8 -3.45 3.28 -9.70
N LEU A 9 -4.05 2.11 -9.96
CA LEU A 9 -4.55 1.22 -8.91
C LEU A 9 -3.45 0.74 -7.96
N PHE A 10 -2.23 0.49 -8.48
CA PHE A 10 -1.10 0.10 -7.64
C PHE A 10 -0.48 1.27 -6.87
N LEU A 11 -0.51 2.48 -7.43
CA LEU A 11 0.11 3.65 -6.80
C LEU A 11 -0.82 4.44 -5.88
N ILE A 12 -2.15 4.31 -6.03
CA ILE A 12 -3.10 5.10 -5.25
C ILE A 12 -2.95 4.86 -3.75
N LEU A 13 -2.68 3.63 -3.35
CA LEU A 13 -2.54 3.25 -1.94
C LEU A 13 -1.28 3.90 -1.32
N PRO A 14 -0.06 3.68 -1.82
CA PRO A 14 1.12 4.34 -1.26
C PRO A 14 1.07 5.87 -1.36
N ILE A 15 0.54 6.43 -2.45
CA ILE A 15 0.39 7.90 -2.60
C ILE A 15 -0.58 8.45 -1.55
N SER A 16 -1.74 7.80 -1.36
CA SER A 16 -2.72 8.24 -0.36
C SER A 16 -2.17 8.11 1.06
N SER A 17 -1.38 7.07 1.36
CA SER A 17 -0.71 6.93 2.65
C SER A 17 0.24 8.09 2.90
N ILE A 18 1.08 8.45 1.93
CA ILE A 18 1.99 9.61 2.02
C ILE A 18 1.20 10.89 2.27
N ALA A 19 0.15 11.15 1.49
CA ALA A 19 -0.68 12.34 1.65
C ALA A 19 -1.29 12.43 3.06
N LEU A 20 -1.77 11.32 3.62
CA LEU A 20 -2.41 11.28 4.93
C LEU A 20 -1.42 11.48 6.10
N LEU A 21 -0.12 11.21 5.92
CA LEU A 21 0.88 11.49 6.95
C LEU A 21 0.95 12.98 7.32
N PHE A 22 0.63 13.86 6.37
CA PHE A 22 0.64 15.32 6.55
C PHE A 22 -0.64 15.89 7.14
N VAL A 23 -1.70 15.08 7.33
CA VAL A 23 -2.92 15.56 7.98
C VAL A 23 -2.63 15.81 9.46
N ASN A 24 -2.92 17.04 9.89
CA ASN A 24 -2.75 17.47 11.28
C ASN A 24 -3.73 16.76 12.22
N ASP A 25 -3.26 16.54 13.44
CA ASP A 25 -4.01 15.93 14.55
C ASP A 25 -3.50 16.60 15.84
N SER A 26 -4.41 17.16 16.63
CA SER A 26 -4.14 17.85 17.90
C SER A 26 -3.56 16.93 18.99
N ASN A 27 -3.78 15.61 18.89
CA ASN A 27 -3.23 14.64 19.81
C ASN A 27 -1.99 13.95 19.22
N THR A 28 -0.81 14.27 19.76
CA THR A 28 0.48 13.75 19.29
C THR A 28 0.57 12.22 19.35
N GLN A 29 0.07 11.58 20.41
CA GLN A 29 0.13 10.12 20.54
C GLN A 29 -0.75 9.44 19.48
N ARG A 30 -1.98 9.91 19.31
CA ARG A 30 -2.89 9.39 18.27
C ARG A 30 -2.30 9.61 16.87
N LYS A 31 -1.72 10.78 16.61
CA LYS A 31 -1.04 11.08 15.34
C LYS A 31 0.04 10.05 15.03
N LEU A 32 0.89 9.73 16.01
CA LEU A 32 1.96 8.74 15.85
C LEU A 32 1.39 7.35 15.55
N ILE A 33 0.36 6.92 16.27
CA ILE A 33 -0.29 5.61 16.06
C ILE A 33 -0.89 5.54 14.65
N LEU A 34 -1.71 6.52 14.26
CA LEU A 34 -2.37 6.51 12.95
C LEU A 34 -1.36 6.60 11.80
N ASN A 35 -0.32 7.42 11.93
CA ASN A 35 0.75 7.49 10.94
C ASN A 35 1.55 6.19 10.87
N GLY A 36 1.82 5.54 12.01
CA GLY A 36 2.44 4.22 12.06
C GLY A 36 1.61 3.15 11.34
N LEU A 37 0.29 3.14 11.55
CA LEU A 37 -0.62 2.23 10.85
C LEU A 37 -0.67 2.50 9.34
N LEU A 38 -0.62 3.76 8.89
CA LEU A 38 -0.54 4.11 7.47
C LEU A 38 0.74 3.60 6.82
N ILE A 39 1.88 3.76 7.50
CA ILE A 39 3.18 3.26 7.05
C ILE A 39 3.16 1.73 6.97
N LEU A 40 2.66 1.07 8.02
CA LEU A 40 2.56 -0.39 8.05
C LEU A 40 1.67 -0.92 6.92
N ASN A 41 0.51 -0.30 6.68
CA ASN A 41 -0.39 -0.67 5.59
C ASN A 41 0.29 -0.56 4.23
N ALA A 42 1.05 0.53 4.00
CA ALA A 42 1.81 0.73 2.77
C ALA A 42 2.96 -0.28 2.61
N ILE A 43 3.70 -0.59 3.67
CA ILE A 43 4.77 -1.59 3.64
C ILE A 43 4.20 -2.96 3.32
N ILE A 44 3.14 -3.38 4.02
CA ILE A 44 2.48 -4.67 3.80
C ILE A 44 2.03 -4.76 2.34
N TYR A 45 1.39 -3.71 1.83
CA TYR A 45 0.97 -3.65 0.44
C TYR A 45 2.12 -3.76 -0.57
N LEU A 46 3.29 -3.17 -0.29
CA LEU A 46 4.45 -3.20 -1.20
C LEU A 46 5.31 -4.47 -1.08
N LEU A 47 5.16 -5.27 -0.02
CA LEU A 47 6.02 -6.44 0.21
C LEU A 47 6.03 -7.44 -0.95
N PRO A 48 4.88 -7.89 -1.50
CA PRO A 48 4.88 -8.88 -2.57
C PRO A 48 5.57 -8.38 -3.85
N ILE A 49 5.34 -7.12 -4.24
CA ILE A 49 5.97 -6.56 -5.45
C ILE A 49 7.48 -6.33 -5.25
N CYS A 50 7.90 -5.89 -4.06
CA CYS A 50 9.31 -5.80 -3.71
C CYS A 50 9.98 -7.18 -3.76
N TYR A 51 9.35 -8.21 -3.18
CA TYR A 51 9.87 -9.57 -3.21
C TYR A 51 10.01 -10.09 -4.64
N ALA A 52 8.97 -9.97 -5.46
CA ALA A 52 8.99 -10.40 -6.85
C ALA A 52 10.12 -9.68 -7.61
N TYR A 53 10.25 -8.37 -7.43
CA TYR A 53 11.28 -7.57 -8.07
C TYR A 53 12.71 -8.01 -7.69
N PHE A 54 13.00 -8.17 -6.39
CA PHE A 54 14.35 -8.50 -5.93
C PHE A 54 14.77 -9.95 -6.23
N ASN A 55 13.82 -10.87 -6.35
CA ASN A 55 14.11 -12.28 -6.63
C ASN A 55 14.05 -12.62 -8.13
N THR A 56 13.60 -11.69 -8.97
CA THR A 56 13.60 -11.88 -10.43
C THR A 56 15.02 -11.74 -10.97
N PRO A 57 15.55 -12.75 -11.70
CA PRO A 57 16.84 -12.67 -12.34
C PRO A 57 16.94 -11.48 -13.29
N LYS A 58 18.15 -10.93 -13.49
CA LYS A 58 18.37 -9.83 -14.44
C LYS A 58 17.91 -10.25 -15.85
N GLY A 59 17.00 -9.47 -16.43
CA GLY A 59 16.39 -9.77 -17.73
C GLY A 59 15.21 -10.77 -17.68
N GLY A 60 14.85 -11.26 -16.49
CA GLY A 60 13.68 -12.10 -16.26
C GLY A 60 12.37 -11.30 -16.13
N ASN A 61 11.25 -12.02 -16.16
CA ASN A 61 9.93 -11.44 -16.00
C ASN A 61 9.46 -11.57 -14.54
N MET A 62 9.25 -10.45 -13.85
CA MET A 62 8.79 -10.45 -12.45
C MET A 62 7.33 -10.89 -12.28
N TRP A 63 6.59 -10.96 -13.38
CA TRP A 63 5.20 -11.44 -13.41
C TRP A 63 5.10 -12.92 -13.76
N ASP A 64 6.22 -13.65 -13.83
CA ASP A 64 6.21 -15.08 -14.09
C ASP A 64 5.62 -15.85 -12.90
N GLU A 65 4.46 -16.47 -13.13
CA GLU A 65 3.73 -17.27 -12.14
C GLU A 65 4.43 -18.58 -11.80
N ASN A 66 5.33 -19.07 -12.66
CA ASN A 66 6.16 -20.24 -12.37
C ASN A 66 7.47 -19.85 -11.63
N GLY A 67 7.65 -18.56 -11.35
CA GLY A 67 8.83 -18.00 -10.70
C GLY A 67 8.48 -17.11 -9.51
N PRO A 68 9.32 -16.10 -9.21
CA PRO A 68 9.10 -15.17 -8.09
C PRO A 68 7.76 -14.41 -8.14
N GLY A 69 7.16 -14.30 -9.33
CA GLY A 69 5.86 -13.67 -9.53
C GLY A 69 4.69 -14.42 -8.89
N ALA A 70 4.87 -15.70 -8.51
CA ALA A 70 3.86 -16.45 -7.77
C ALA A 70 3.42 -15.74 -6.47
N ILE A 71 4.32 -14.98 -5.82
CA ILE A 71 3.96 -14.24 -4.59
C ILE A 71 2.91 -13.15 -4.84
N LEU A 72 2.79 -12.65 -6.07
CA LEU A 72 1.87 -11.57 -6.42
C LEU A 72 0.41 -12.03 -6.33
N TRP A 73 0.14 -13.34 -6.31
CA TRP A 73 -1.19 -13.90 -6.02
C TRP A 73 -1.72 -13.49 -4.64
N LEU A 74 -0.83 -13.16 -3.69
CA LEU A 74 -1.24 -12.61 -2.40
C LEU A 74 -2.07 -11.32 -2.57
N TYR A 75 -1.88 -10.56 -3.66
CA TYR A 75 -2.68 -9.36 -3.92
C TYR A 75 -4.19 -9.64 -4.08
N MET A 76 -4.62 -10.87 -4.39
CA MET A 76 -6.05 -11.20 -4.43
C MET A 76 -6.74 -10.95 -3.07
N ILE A 77 -6.01 -11.13 -1.98
CA ILE A 77 -6.50 -10.92 -0.62
C ILE A 77 -5.94 -9.62 -0.04
N LEU A 78 -4.66 -9.34 -0.29
CA LEU A 78 -3.96 -8.20 0.29
C LEU A 78 -4.51 -6.87 -0.21
N LEU A 79 -4.84 -6.76 -1.50
CA LEU A 79 -5.37 -5.52 -2.08
C LEU A 79 -6.68 -5.09 -1.42
N PRO A 80 -7.74 -5.92 -1.34
CA PRO A 80 -8.98 -5.48 -0.69
C PRO A 80 -8.78 -5.18 0.80
N LEU A 81 -7.96 -5.95 1.52
CA LEU A 81 -7.68 -5.69 2.94
C LEU A 81 -6.96 -4.36 3.16
N CYS A 82 -5.91 -4.09 2.38
CA CYS A 82 -5.17 -2.84 2.48
C CYS A 82 -6.03 -1.64 2.07
N VAL A 83 -6.92 -1.78 1.10
CA VAL A 83 -7.88 -0.72 0.71
C VAL A 83 -8.87 -0.45 1.83
N ILE A 84 -9.45 -1.49 2.45
CA ILE A 84 -10.36 -1.33 3.60
C ILE A 84 -9.64 -0.62 4.75
N ALA A 85 -8.44 -1.07 5.11
CA ALA A 85 -7.63 -0.43 6.14
C ALA A 85 -7.33 1.04 5.80
N GLN A 86 -7.03 1.33 4.54
CA GLN A 86 -6.76 2.69 4.07
C GLN A 86 -7.98 3.60 4.22
N VAL A 87 -9.18 3.11 3.87
CA VAL A 87 -10.43 3.86 4.03
C VAL A 87 -10.72 4.14 5.50
N VAL A 88 -10.53 3.16 6.38
CA VAL A 88 -10.70 3.35 7.83
C VAL A 88 -9.73 4.41 8.36
N LEU A 89 -8.45 4.32 8.00
CA LEU A 89 -7.42 5.29 8.42
C LEU A 89 -7.70 6.70 7.87
N LEU A 90 -8.17 6.81 6.63
CA LEU A 90 -8.61 8.07 6.04
C LEU A 90 -9.73 8.71 6.86
N ILE A 91 -10.79 7.95 7.18
CA ILE A 91 -11.93 8.43 7.97
C ILE A 91 -11.43 8.88 9.35
N LEU A 92 -10.62 8.06 10.03
CA LEU A 92 -10.07 8.41 11.34
C LEU A 92 -9.23 9.68 11.30
N LYS A 93 -8.42 9.89 10.25
CA LYS A 93 -7.60 11.10 10.10
C LYS A 93 -8.42 12.34 9.79
N ILE A 94 -9.51 12.21 9.02
CA ILE A 94 -10.42 13.32 8.73
C ILE A 94 -11.24 13.70 9.96
N VAL A 95 -11.83 12.73 10.65
CA VAL A 95 -12.69 12.97 11.82
C VAL A 95 -11.88 13.55 12.99
N ASN A 96 -10.65 13.10 13.18
CA ASN A 96 -9.78 13.58 14.26
C ASN A 96 -8.93 14.81 13.86
N LYS A 97 -9.22 15.42 12.70
CA LYS A 97 -8.61 16.68 12.28
C LYS A 97 -9.26 17.82 13.09
N SER A 98 -8.79 18.00 14.31
CA SER A 98 -9.08 19.16 15.18
C SER A 98 -7.81 19.94 15.44
#